data_AF-A0A483Z1T0-F1
#
_entry.id   AF-A0A483Z1T0-F1
#
_cell.length_a   1.000
_cell.length_b   1.000
_cell.length_c   1.000
_cell.angle_alpha   90.00
_cell.angle_beta   90.00
_cell.angle_gamma   90.00
#
_symmetry.space_group_name_H-M   'P 1'
#
loop_
_entity.id
_entity.type
_entity.pdbx_description
1 polymer ?
#
loop_
_entity_poly.entity_id
_entity_poly.type
_entity_poly.pdbx_seq_one_letter_code
_entity_poly.pdbx_strand_id
1 'polypeptide(L)'
;HFSGGGMSVLDAVRQEMLAIYREGDYRIAIGSKKVDYADTAARNLFAEGCSNFQRFKLQNECFITSGQHCYVIPWMGDKVVNTITALLIRCGFKANSFAGVIEIDNSSVASVQHALKEMLLSGLPSAFDLATDVPEKYLDKYDEYLPESLLAKGYGAKAYETEGTRIWLQ
;
A
#
# COMPACT_ATOMS: atom_id res chain seq x y z
N HIS A 1 15.41 -22.28 1.66
CA HIS A 1 15.05 -20.90 1.29
C HIS A 1 13.53 -20.82 1.39
N PHE A 2 12.98 -20.25 2.46
CA PHE A 2 11.56 -19.92 2.47
C PHE A 2 11.44 -18.70 1.56
N SER A 3 11.21 -18.91 0.26
CA SER A 3 10.97 -17.81 -0.68
C SER A 3 9.69 -17.06 -0.34
N GLY A 4 8.89 -17.58 0.61
CA GLY A 4 8.01 -16.80 1.47
C GLY A 4 7.32 -15.69 0.69
N GLY A 5 6.72 -16.03 -0.45
CA GLY A 5 5.80 -15.15 -1.14
C GLY A 5 4.65 -14.99 -0.18
N GLY A 6 4.79 -14.03 0.75
CA GLY A 6 3.78 -13.75 1.74
C GLY A 6 2.48 -13.52 1.01
N MET A 7 1.40 -14.08 1.54
CA MET A 7 0.08 -13.76 1.02
C MET A 7 -0.07 -12.23 1.03
N SER A 8 -0.46 -11.69 -0.12
CA SER A 8 -0.76 -10.28 -0.26
C SER A 8 -1.79 -9.86 0.80
N VAL A 9 -1.52 -8.75 1.48
CA VAL A 9 -2.45 -8.17 2.45
C VAL A 9 -3.60 -7.53 1.69
N LEU A 10 -4.83 -7.93 2.03
CA LEU A 10 -6.05 -7.37 1.44
C LEU A 10 -6.41 -6.01 2.05
N ASP A 11 -7.18 -5.21 1.32
CA ASP A 11 -7.66 -3.88 1.75
C ASP A 11 -8.31 -3.93 3.13
N ALA A 12 -9.21 -4.90 3.35
CA ALA A 12 -9.95 -5.06 4.59
C ALA A 12 -9.05 -5.16 5.83
N VAL A 13 -7.86 -5.75 5.70
CA VAL A 13 -6.92 -5.87 6.83
C VAL A 13 -6.39 -4.51 7.25
N ARG A 14 -5.99 -3.66 6.30
CA ARG A 14 -5.45 -2.33 6.62
C ARG A 14 -6.54 -1.31 6.93
N GLN A 15 -7.73 -1.49 6.38
CA GLN A 15 -8.91 -0.74 6.80
C GLN A 15 -9.29 -1.04 8.25
N GLU A 16 -9.22 -2.30 8.67
CA GLU A 16 -9.39 -2.67 10.08
C GLU A 16 -8.29 -2.08 10.97
N MET A 17 -7.02 -2.11 10.52
CA MET A 17 -5.93 -1.44 11.24
C MET A 17 -6.21 0.07 11.42
N LEU A 18 -6.70 0.74 10.37
CA LEU A 18 -7.09 2.15 10.43
C LEU A 18 -8.25 2.37 11.42
N ALA A 19 -9.24 1.48 11.44
CA ALA A 19 -10.36 1.54 12.39
C ALA A 19 -9.86 1.41 13.84
N ILE A 20 -9.00 0.44 14.12
CA ILE A 20 -8.39 0.23 15.45
C ILE A 20 -7.60 1.48 15.89
N TYR A 21 -6.81 2.09 15.01
CA TYR A 21 -6.09 3.33 15.33
C TYR A 21 -7.02 4.53 15.58
N ARG A 22 -8.12 4.63 14.81
CA ARG A 22 -9.15 5.68 15.02
C ARG A 22 -9.88 5.51 16.35
N GLU A 23 -10.18 4.26 16.73
CA GLU A 23 -10.78 3.94 18.02
C GLU A 23 -9.80 4.06 19.19
N GLY A 24 -8.50 3.91 18.92
CA GLY A 24 -7.46 3.85 19.93
C GLY A 24 -7.59 2.61 20.82
N ASP A 25 -8.21 1.54 20.32
CA ASP A 25 -8.52 0.34 21.10
C ASP A 25 -8.47 -0.91 20.22
N TYR A 26 -7.45 -1.75 20.44
CA TYR A 26 -7.28 -3.03 19.72
C TYR A 26 -8.05 -4.19 20.35
N ARG A 27 -8.72 -3.99 21.49
CA ARG A 27 -9.35 -5.07 22.25
C ARG A 27 -10.62 -5.56 21.57
N ILE A 28 -10.80 -6.88 21.55
CA ILE A 28 -11.90 -7.53 20.84
C ILE A 28 -13.16 -7.51 21.70
N ALA A 29 -14.29 -7.07 21.13
CA ALA A 29 -15.58 -7.10 21.81
C ALA A 29 -16.14 -8.53 21.86
N ILE A 30 -16.45 -9.03 23.06
CA ILE A 30 -17.13 -10.30 23.32
C ILE A 30 -18.30 -10.01 24.28
N GLY A 31 -19.50 -9.94 23.71
CA GLY A 31 -20.70 -9.50 24.44
C GLY A 31 -20.55 -8.05 24.90
N SER A 32 -20.70 -7.81 26.20
CA SER A 32 -20.55 -6.47 26.82
C SER A 32 -19.12 -6.17 27.32
N LYS A 33 -18.15 -7.06 27.08
CA LYS A 33 -16.77 -6.91 27.54
C LYS A 33 -15.82 -6.76 26.36
N LYS A 34 -14.72 -6.04 26.57
CA LYS A 34 -13.57 -6.03 25.67
C LYS A 34 -12.45 -6.88 26.27
N VAL A 35 -11.91 -7.82 25.51
CA VAL A 35 -10.85 -8.73 25.97
C VAL A 35 -9.49 -8.26 25.42
N ASP A 36 -8.50 -8.20 26.30
CA ASP A 36 -7.12 -7.82 25.99
C ASP A 36 -6.23 -9.07 25.98
N TYR A 37 -5.71 -9.39 24.80
CA TYR A 37 -4.77 -10.50 24.59
C TYR A 37 -3.32 -10.04 24.42
N ALA A 38 -3.06 -8.73 24.42
CA ALA A 38 -1.73 -8.19 24.22
C ALA A 38 -0.90 -8.34 25.50
N ASP A 39 0.39 -8.63 25.34
CA ASP A 39 1.35 -8.51 26.43
C ASP A 39 1.77 -7.05 26.65
N THR A 40 2.62 -6.80 27.64
CA THR A 40 3.10 -5.45 27.96
C THR A 40 3.84 -4.79 26.79
N ALA A 41 4.60 -5.55 25.99
CA ALA A 41 5.35 -4.99 24.88
C ALA A 41 4.40 -4.55 23.74
N ALA A 42 3.44 -5.39 23.38
CA ALA A 42 2.42 -5.07 22.39
C ALA A 42 1.57 -3.86 22.80
N ARG A 43 1.20 -3.75 24.08
CA ARG A 43 0.50 -2.56 24.63
C ARG A 43 1.30 -1.28 24.45
N ASN A 44 2.60 -1.32 24.77
CA ASN A 44 3.46 -0.16 24.65
C ASN A 44 3.65 0.26 23.20
N LEU A 45 3.88 -0.69 22.29
CA LEU A 45 4.00 -0.44 20.85
C LEU A 45 2.71 0.14 20.27
N PHE A 46 1.55 -0.36 20.69
CA PHE A 46 0.27 0.19 20.26
C PHE A 46 0.06 1.63 20.75
N ALA A 47 0.40 1.91 22.01
CA ALA A 47 0.32 3.26 22.56
C ALA A 47 1.23 4.25 21.81
N GLU A 48 2.46 3.84 21.49
CA GLU A 48 3.38 4.61 20.65
C GLU A 48 2.83 4.81 19.23
N GLY A 49 2.27 3.75 18.63
CA GLY A 49 1.59 3.81 17.35
C GLY A 49 0.45 4.82 17.34
N CYS A 50 -0.42 4.81 18.36
CA CYS A 50 -1.52 5.77 18.51
C CYS A 50 -1.01 7.21 18.64
N SER A 51 0.06 7.41 19.42
CA SER A 51 0.70 8.72 19.56
C SER A 51 1.20 9.25 18.22
N ASN A 52 1.89 8.42 17.44
CA ASN A 52 2.36 8.80 16.10
C ASN A 52 1.19 9.01 15.12
N PHE A 53 0.18 8.14 15.14
CA PHE A 53 -1.02 8.26 14.31
C PHE A 53 -1.71 9.62 14.50
N GLN A 54 -1.87 10.04 15.75
CA GLN A 54 -2.43 11.36 16.09
C GLN A 54 -1.49 12.51 15.70
N ARG A 55 -0.19 12.38 15.99
CA ARG A 55 0.84 13.39 15.67
C ARG A 55 0.86 13.72 14.17
N PHE A 56 0.77 12.70 13.33
CA PHE A 56 0.78 12.83 11.87
C PHE A 56 -0.62 13.00 11.26
N LYS A 57 -1.67 13.06 12.09
CA LYS A 57 -3.07 13.23 11.68
C LYS A 57 -3.57 12.17 10.69
N LEU A 58 -3.06 10.94 10.82
CA LEU A 58 -3.31 9.84 9.87
C LEU A 58 -4.75 9.33 9.88
N GLN A 59 -5.63 9.87 10.75
CA GLN A 59 -7.06 9.66 10.64
C GLN A 59 -7.65 10.18 9.33
N ASN A 60 -7.07 11.27 8.80
CA ASN A 60 -7.55 11.99 7.61
C ASN A 60 -6.44 12.23 6.57
N GLU A 61 -5.18 12.25 6.99
CA GLU A 61 -4.04 12.46 6.11
C GLU A 61 -3.48 11.14 5.59
N CYS A 62 -3.39 11.00 4.27
CA CYS A 62 -2.71 9.87 3.62
C CYS A 62 -1.33 10.25 3.07
N PHE A 63 -0.97 11.53 3.09
CA PHE A 63 0.29 12.04 2.56
C PHE A 63 1.02 12.80 3.67
N ILE A 64 2.25 12.38 3.98
CA ILE A 64 3.07 13.02 5.01
C ILE A 64 4.49 13.27 4.51
N THR A 65 5.16 14.26 5.09
CA THR A 65 6.57 14.56 4.83
C THR A 65 7.39 14.19 6.05
N SER A 66 8.54 13.55 5.84
CA SER A 66 9.58 13.40 6.86
C SER A 66 10.96 13.58 6.22
N GLY A 67 11.69 14.60 6.67
CA GLY A 67 12.96 14.97 6.06
C GLY A 67 12.80 15.35 4.57
N GLN A 68 13.55 14.67 3.70
CA GLN A 68 13.50 14.85 2.24
C GLN A 68 12.54 13.86 1.55
N HIS A 69 11.82 13.05 2.32
CA HIS A 69 10.95 12.00 1.78
C HIS A 69 9.48 12.39 1.91
N CYS A 70 8.71 12.02 0.90
CA CYS A 70 7.25 12.00 0.94
C CYS A 70 6.80 10.57 1.18
N TYR A 71 5.82 10.38 2.05
CA TYR A 71 5.21 9.07 2.31
C TYR A 71 3.74 9.11 1.94
N VAL A 72 3.26 8.05 1.29
CA VAL A 72 1.85 7.78 1.05
C VAL A 72 1.44 6.58 1.89
N ILE A 73 0.38 6.74 2.67
CA ILE A 73 -0.18 5.71 3.56
C ILE A 73 -1.64 5.50 3.15
N PRO A 74 -1.91 4.65 2.15
CA PRO A 74 -3.25 4.52 1.58
C PRO A 74 -4.26 3.87 2.52
N TRP A 75 -3.80 3.07 3.50
CA TRP A 75 -4.61 2.11 4.25
C TRP A 75 -5.34 1.10 3.36
N MET A 76 -4.73 0.76 2.22
CA MET A 76 -5.22 -0.20 1.23
C MET A 76 -4.25 -1.39 1.11
N GLY A 77 -4.74 -2.49 0.57
CA GLY A 77 -4.03 -3.74 0.36
C GLY A 77 -2.86 -3.61 -0.61
N ASP A 78 -2.03 -4.66 -0.68
CA ASP A 78 -0.76 -4.55 -1.42
C ASP A 78 -0.97 -4.29 -2.90
N LYS A 79 -2.07 -4.77 -3.50
CA LYS A 79 -2.32 -4.51 -4.91
C LYS A 79 -2.50 -3.02 -5.21
N VAL A 80 -3.29 -2.31 -4.39
CA VAL A 80 -3.49 -0.86 -4.55
C VAL A 80 -2.18 -0.12 -4.26
N VAL A 81 -1.45 -0.52 -3.21
CA VAL A 81 -0.14 0.06 -2.86
C VAL A 81 0.86 -0.12 -4.01
N ASN A 82 0.99 -1.32 -4.54
CA ASN A 82 1.88 -1.65 -5.66
C ASN A 82 1.50 -0.89 -6.93
N THR A 83 0.19 -0.73 -7.20
CA THR A 83 -0.28 0.07 -8.34
C THR A 83 0.14 1.53 -8.18
N ILE A 84 -0.08 2.15 -7.01
CA ILE A 84 0.34 3.53 -6.76
C ILE A 84 1.87 3.67 -6.89
N THR A 85 2.64 2.72 -6.33
CA THR A 85 4.10 2.69 -6.44
C THR A 85 4.54 2.62 -7.91
N ALA A 86 3.96 1.74 -8.71
CA ALA A 86 4.29 1.58 -10.13
C ALA A 86 3.93 2.86 -10.94
N LEU A 87 2.79 3.48 -10.65
CA LEU A 87 2.38 4.75 -11.25
C LEU A 87 3.39 5.87 -10.94
N LEU A 88 3.84 5.98 -9.69
CA LEU A 88 4.84 6.98 -9.29
C LEU A 88 6.19 6.75 -9.98
N ILE A 89 6.65 5.50 -10.04
CA ILE A 89 7.88 5.14 -10.77
C ILE A 89 7.77 5.54 -12.24
N ARG A 90 6.63 5.27 -12.88
CA ARG A 90 6.36 5.65 -14.27
C ARG A 90 6.32 7.16 -14.50
N CYS A 91 5.97 7.95 -13.47
CA CYS A 91 6.11 9.41 -13.47
C CYS A 91 7.54 9.91 -13.21
N GLY A 92 8.52 9.02 -13.06
CA GLY A 92 9.92 9.37 -12.82
C GLY A 92 10.27 9.59 -11.34
N PHE A 93 9.36 9.29 -10.40
CA PHE A 93 9.68 9.34 -8.98
C PHE A 93 10.52 8.12 -8.58
N LYS A 94 11.46 8.35 -7.65
CA LYS A 94 12.15 7.26 -6.96
C LYS A 94 11.28 6.78 -5.80
N ALA A 95 10.34 5.89 -6.09
CA ALA A 95 9.38 5.35 -5.13
C ALA A 95 9.66 3.88 -4.81
N ASN A 96 9.41 3.49 -3.57
CA ASN A 96 9.38 2.11 -3.12
C ASN A 96 8.21 1.91 -2.14
N SER A 97 7.84 0.67 -1.85
CA SER A 97 6.81 0.40 -0.84
C SER A 97 7.17 -0.75 0.07
N PHE A 98 6.85 -0.58 1.36
CA PHE A 98 7.07 -1.57 2.40
C PHE A 98 5.96 -1.50 3.45
N ALA A 99 5.47 -2.66 3.89
CA ALA A 99 4.43 -2.78 4.92
C ALA A 99 3.15 -1.94 4.66
N GLY A 100 2.81 -1.66 3.39
CA GLY A 100 1.64 -0.86 3.00
C GLY A 100 1.89 0.65 2.98
N VAL A 101 3.12 1.10 3.20
CA VAL A 101 3.55 2.50 3.08
C VAL A 101 4.40 2.65 1.82
N ILE A 102 4.17 3.72 1.08
CA ILE A 102 4.96 4.09 -0.10
C ILE A 102 5.89 5.23 0.31
N GLU A 103 7.18 5.05 0.11
CA GLU A 103 8.19 6.07 0.32
C GLU A 103 8.66 6.62 -1.03
N ILE A 104 8.76 7.94 -1.14
CA ILE A 104 9.24 8.64 -2.32
C ILE A 104 10.39 9.56 -1.92
N ASP A 105 11.56 9.33 -2.51
CA ASP A 105 12.77 10.10 -2.23
C ASP A 105 12.71 11.51 -2.85
N ASN A 106 13.30 12.47 -2.15
CA ASN A 106 13.55 13.84 -2.62
C ASN A 106 12.31 14.50 -3.25
N SER A 107 11.15 14.29 -2.65
CA SER A 107 9.85 14.68 -3.21
C SER A 107 8.96 15.35 -2.18
N SER A 108 8.14 16.29 -2.65
CA SER A 108 7.15 16.96 -1.81
C SER A 108 5.78 16.27 -1.92
N VAL A 109 4.95 16.40 -0.88
CA VAL A 109 3.54 15.95 -0.94
C VAL A 109 2.81 16.58 -2.13
N ALA A 110 2.99 17.87 -2.37
CA ALA A 110 2.33 18.58 -3.47
C ALA A 110 2.71 18.02 -4.85
N SER A 111 3.99 17.73 -5.09
CA SER A 111 4.44 17.15 -6.37
C SER A 111 3.90 15.74 -6.58
N VAL A 112 3.86 14.92 -5.52
CA VAL A 112 3.32 13.56 -5.57
C VAL A 112 1.81 13.58 -5.84
N GLN A 113 1.05 14.40 -5.11
CA GLN A 113 -0.39 14.55 -5.30
C GLN A 113 -0.72 15.08 -6.70
N HIS A 114 0.04 16.06 -7.19
CA HIS A 114 -0.15 16.60 -8.54
C HIS A 114 0.03 15.51 -9.59
N ALA A 115 1.13 14.74 -9.54
CA ALA A 115 1.38 13.67 -10.51
C ALA A 115 0.30 12.57 -10.48
N LEU A 116 -0.13 12.14 -9.30
CA LEU A 116 -1.20 11.15 -9.15
C LEU A 116 -2.54 11.66 -9.73
N LYS A 117 -2.85 12.93 -9.50
CA LYS A 117 -4.05 13.58 -10.05
C LYS A 117 -4.00 13.70 -11.57
N GLU A 118 -2.87 14.11 -12.13
CA GLU A 118 -2.70 14.19 -13.60
C GLU A 118 -2.87 12.82 -14.26
N MET A 119 -2.38 11.75 -13.64
CA MET A 119 -2.61 10.38 -14.13
C MET A 119 -4.08 9.96 -14.04
N LEU A 120 -4.77 10.29 -12.94
CA LEU A 120 -6.19 10.00 -12.81
C LEU A 120 -6.99 10.70 -13.93
N LEU A 121 -6.67 11.96 -14.24
CA LEU A 121 -7.31 12.75 -15.29
C LEU A 121 -6.98 12.24 -16.71
N SER A 122 -5.75 11.77 -16.93
CA SER A 122 -5.30 11.24 -18.22
C SER A 122 -5.76 9.80 -18.49
N GLY A 123 -6.25 9.12 -17.45
CA GLY A 123 -6.64 7.71 -17.47
C GLY A 123 -5.51 6.80 -16.96
N LEU A 124 -5.83 5.97 -15.95
CA LEU A 124 -4.87 5.03 -15.39
C LEU A 124 -4.57 3.89 -16.39
N PRO A 125 -3.30 3.46 -16.51
CA PRO A 125 -2.92 2.28 -17.27
C PRO A 125 -3.57 1.02 -16.68
N SER A 126 -3.79 0.02 -17.53
CA SER A 126 -4.27 -1.28 -17.06
C SER A 126 -3.18 -2.00 -16.25
N ALA A 127 -3.59 -2.98 -15.44
CA ALA A 127 -2.65 -3.86 -14.74
C ALA A 127 -1.66 -4.56 -15.70
N PHE A 128 -2.10 -4.87 -16.93
CA PHE A 128 -1.25 -5.44 -17.97
C PHE A 128 -0.20 -4.43 -18.47
N ASP A 129 -0.60 -3.18 -18.70
CA ASP A 129 0.31 -2.13 -19.17
C ASP A 129 1.38 -1.82 -18.12
N LEU A 130 1.00 -1.77 -16.84
CA LEU A 130 1.95 -1.61 -15.73
C LEU A 130 2.91 -2.81 -15.62
N ALA A 131 2.39 -4.02 -15.81
CA ALA A 131 3.21 -5.23 -15.75
C ALA A 131 4.22 -5.29 -16.90
N THR A 132 3.92 -4.72 -18.07
CA THR A 132 4.84 -4.74 -19.22
C THR A 132 6.21 -4.15 -18.89
N ASP A 133 6.24 -3.11 -18.05
CA ASP A 133 7.45 -2.40 -17.63
C ASP A 133 8.29 -3.16 -16.57
N VAL A 134 7.79 -4.29 -16.04
CA VAL A 134 8.45 -5.06 -14.96
C VAL A 134 9.52 -6.01 -15.53
N PRO A 135 10.81 -5.89 -15.19
CA PRO A 135 11.84 -6.77 -15.76
C PRO A 135 11.72 -8.23 -15.30
N GLU A 136 11.39 -8.45 -14.03
CA GLU A 136 11.32 -9.79 -13.43
C GLU A 136 9.86 -10.21 -13.21
N LYS A 137 9.41 -11.18 -14.02
CA LYS A 137 8.02 -11.68 -14.04
C LYS A 137 7.90 -13.17 -13.73
N TYR A 138 9.00 -13.88 -13.47
CA TYR A 138 9.03 -15.32 -13.27
C TYR A 138 8.83 -15.62 -11.78
N LEU A 139 7.58 -15.64 -11.33
CA LEU A 139 7.20 -15.78 -9.93
C LEU A 139 6.85 -17.22 -9.56
N ASP A 140 6.14 -17.90 -10.46
CA ASP A 140 5.67 -19.27 -10.28
C ASP A 140 6.57 -20.27 -11.01
N LYS A 141 6.50 -21.52 -10.57
CA LYS A 141 7.30 -22.65 -11.08
C LYS A 141 7.26 -22.81 -12.61
N TYR A 142 6.16 -22.44 -13.25
CA TYR A 142 5.94 -22.69 -14.68
C TYR A 142 5.95 -21.41 -15.53
N ASP A 143 6.30 -20.26 -14.94
CA ASP A 143 6.36 -19.00 -15.67
C ASP A 143 7.41 -19.04 -16.79
N GLU A 144 8.46 -19.87 -16.64
CA GLU A 144 9.49 -20.04 -17.69
C GLU A 144 8.98 -20.55 -19.04
N TYR A 145 7.81 -21.18 -19.06
CA TYR A 145 7.20 -21.71 -20.27
C TYR A 145 6.15 -20.77 -20.88
N LEU A 146 5.87 -19.63 -20.24
CA LEU A 146 4.85 -18.70 -20.69
C LEU A 146 5.44 -17.64 -21.64
N PRO A 147 4.72 -17.28 -22.71
CA PRO A 147 5.09 -16.12 -23.51
C PRO A 147 4.93 -14.83 -22.69
N GLU A 148 5.68 -13.80 -23.06
CA GLU A 148 5.75 -12.51 -22.36
C GLU A 148 4.37 -11.87 -22.11
N SER A 149 3.44 -11.98 -23.05
CA SER A 149 2.08 -11.43 -22.88
C SER A 149 1.28 -12.17 -21.80
N LEU A 150 1.48 -13.48 -21.62
CA LEU A 150 0.84 -14.22 -20.54
C LEU A 150 1.52 -13.96 -19.20
N LEU A 151 2.84 -13.77 -19.19
CA LEU A 151 3.59 -13.34 -18.01
C LEU A 151 3.10 -11.97 -17.52
N ALA A 152 3.03 -10.96 -18.40
CA ALA A 152 2.54 -9.63 -18.05
C ALA A 152 1.08 -9.66 -17.55
N LYS A 153 0.21 -10.47 -18.18
CA LYS A 153 -1.17 -10.63 -17.74
C LYS A 153 -1.25 -11.27 -16.35
N GLY A 154 -0.51 -12.36 -16.12
CA GLY A 154 -0.49 -13.09 -14.85
C GLY A 154 0.09 -12.25 -13.73
N TYR A 155 1.22 -11.59 -13.98
CA TYR A 155 1.86 -10.66 -13.04
C TYR A 155 0.92 -9.52 -12.68
N GLY A 156 0.36 -8.83 -13.69
CA GLY A 156 -0.53 -7.69 -13.48
C GLY A 156 -1.74 -8.05 -12.61
N ALA A 157 -2.37 -9.19 -12.87
CA ALA A 157 -3.51 -9.66 -12.08
C ALA A 157 -3.14 -9.97 -10.61
N LYS A 158 -1.91 -10.41 -10.34
CA LYS A 158 -1.42 -10.69 -8.98
C LYS A 158 -0.98 -9.43 -8.25
N ALA A 159 -0.33 -8.50 -8.95
CA ALA A 159 0.39 -7.39 -8.33
C ALA A 159 -0.42 -6.09 -8.27
N TYR A 160 -1.38 -5.88 -9.16
CA TYR A 160 -2.02 -4.57 -9.35
C TYR A 160 -3.54 -4.62 -9.24
N GLU A 161 -4.13 -3.51 -8.78
CA GLU A 161 -5.57 -3.28 -8.68
C GLU A 161 -5.91 -1.86 -9.16
N THR A 162 -6.09 -1.71 -10.48
CA THR A 162 -6.29 -0.39 -11.11
C THR A 162 -7.59 0.27 -10.67
N GLU A 163 -8.67 -0.47 -10.47
CA GLU A 163 -9.97 0.14 -10.14
C GLU A 163 -10.04 0.56 -8.68
N GLY A 164 -9.54 -0.27 -7.77
CA GLY A 164 -9.36 0.11 -6.36
C GLY A 164 -8.46 1.35 -6.22
N THR A 165 -7.37 1.43 -6.98
CA THR A 165 -6.53 2.64 -7.01
C THR A 165 -7.26 3.86 -7.57
N ARG A 166 -8.05 3.71 -8.64
CA ARG A 166 -8.87 4.80 -9.18
C ARG A 166 -9.82 5.37 -8.14
N ILE A 167 -10.55 4.51 -7.43
CA ILE A 167 -11.50 4.89 -6.38
C ILE A 167 -10.76 5.60 -5.24
N TRP A 168 -9.59 5.11 -4.84
CA TRP A 168 -8.81 5.71 -3.76
C TRP A 168 -8.23 7.10 -4.11
N LEU A 169 -7.96 7.37 -5.40
CA LEU A 169 -7.41 8.65 -5.87
C LEU A 169 -8.46 9.76 -6.04
N GLN A 170 -9.76 9.45 -5.93
CA GLN A 170 -10.87 10.42 -6.07
C GLN A 170 -11.12 11.20 -4.78
#